data_AF-A0A0D7A337-F1
#
_entry.id   AF-A0A0D7A337-F1
#
_cell.length_a   1.000
_cell.length_b   1.000
_cell.length_c   1.000
_cell.angle_alpha   90.00
_cell.angle_beta   90.00
_cell.angle_gamma   90.00
#
_symmetry.space_group_name_H-M   'P 1'
#
loop_
_entity.id
_entity.type
_entity.pdbx_description
1 polymer ?
#
loop_
_entity_poly.entity_id
_entity_poly.type
_entity_poly.pdbx_seq_one_letter_code
_entity_poly.pdbx_strand_id
1 'polypeptide(L)'
;MIYNNYQQALDIIVTDSAAVSKAAATLNVDPNNFELWEKEQAEYFALSGKEPEEIVLAISYVELLQDLRVIELSYTSASMHFMTIIPVNFARPSQHTNNTYAQELSRTHKAETARCIALERHEQILYKVIEMEVKMEINSAVIAMPSTIYSAWLSNASLSFNI
;
A
#
# COMPACT_ATOMS: atom_id res chain seq x y z
N MET A 1 26.70 -13.44 30.64
CA MET A 1 25.50 -12.64 30.29
C MET A 1 25.36 -11.41 31.18
N ILE A 2 25.36 -11.54 32.51
CA ILE A 2 25.28 -10.40 33.45
C ILE A 2 26.43 -9.39 33.30
N TYR A 3 27.67 -9.87 33.10
CA TYR A 3 28.85 -8.99 32.94
C TYR A 3 28.77 -8.06 31.72
N ASN A 4 28.28 -8.55 30.58
CA ASN A 4 28.14 -7.75 29.36
C ASN A 4 27.02 -6.71 29.52
N ASN A 5 25.92 -7.08 30.17
CA ASN A 5 24.85 -6.14 30.51
C ASN A 5 25.34 -5.03 31.45
N TYR A 6 26.22 -5.37 32.41
CA TYR A 6 26.82 -4.39 33.30
C TYR A 6 27.76 -3.43 32.55
N GLN A 7 28.61 -3.94 31.66
CA GLN A 7 29.46 -3.09 30.81
C GLN A 7 28.63 -2.17 29.92
N GLN A 8 27.56 -2.70 29.31
CA GLN A 8 26.66 -1.91 28.48
C GLN A 8 25.94 -0.82 29.28
N ALA A 9 25.45 -1.15 30.48
CA ALA A 9 24.82 -0.16 31.35
C ALA A 9 25.81 0.94 31.77
N LEU A 10 27.06 0.58 32.06
CA LEU A 10 28.11 1.54 32.41
C LEU A 10 28.43 2.47 31.23
N ASP A 11 28.51 1.92 30.03
CA ASP A 11 28.78 2.65 28.80
C ASP A 11 27.65 3.64 28.46
N ILE A 12 26.39 3.21 28.62
CA ILE A 12 25.21 4.07 28.47
C ILE A 12 25.23 5.21 29.49
N ILE A 13 25.52 4.92 30.77
CA ILE A 13 25.57 5.95 31.82
C ILE A 13 26.66 6.99 31.50
N VAL A 14 27.84 6.54 31.08
CA VAL A 14 28.96 7.44 30.76
C VAL A 14 28.66 8.28 29.52
N THR A 15 28.10 7.67 28.47
CA THR A 15 27.87 8.32 27.18
C THR A 15 26.66 9.25 27.22
N ASP A 16 25.55 8.82 27.82
CA ASP A 16 24.27 9.49 27.68
C ASP A 16 23.95 10.46 28.83
N SER A 17 24.63 10.36 29.99
CA SER A 17 24.36 11.23 31.15
C SER A 17 24.51 12.72 30.83
N ALA A 18 25.50 13.08 30.00
CA ALA A 18 25.71 14.47 29.59
C ALA A 18 24.57 14.99 28.69
N ALA A 19 24.08 14.15 27.77
CA ALA A 19 22.97 14.48 26.88
C ALA A 19 21.65 14.61 27.66
N VAL A 20 21.39 13.67 28.57
CA VAL A 20 20.20 13.67 29.43
C VAL A 20 20.20 14.87 30.37
N SER A 21 21.33 15.19 31.01
CA SER A 21 21.45 16.36 31.90
C SER A 21 21.23 17.68 31.13
N LYS A 22 21.77 17.79 29.92
CA LYS A 22 21.57 18.95 29.05
C LYS A 22 20.10 19.09 28.60
N ALA A 23 19.46 17.98 28.25
CA ALA A 23 18.03 17.96 27.89
C ALA A 23 17.15 18.34 29.09
N ALA A 24 17.42 17.78 30.26
CA ALA A 24 16.73 18.10 31.52
C ALA A 24 16.85 19.58 31.87
N ALA A 25 18.04 20.17 31.74
CA ALA A 25 18.24 21.61 31.94
C ALA A 25 17.49 22.47 30.91
N THR A 26 17.41 22.02 29.65
CA THR A 26 16.70 22.74 28.58
C THR A 26 15.18 22.71 28.79
N LEU A 27 14.66 21.57 29.22
CA LEU A 27 13.22 21.36 29.43
C LEU A 27 12.78 21.77 30.85
N ASN A 28 13.71 22.22 31.71
CA ASN A 28 13.48 22.55 33.12
C ASN A 28 12.78 21.41 33.88
N VAL A 29 13.22 20.18 33.63
CA VAL A 29 12.66 18.99 34.26
C VAL A 29 13.67 18.41 35.24
N ASP A 30 13.21 18.05 36.44
CA ASP A 30 14.04 17.36 37.43
C ASP A 30 14.12 15.86 37.06
N PRO A 31 15.30 15.35 36.65
CA PRO A 31 15.47 13.95 36.28
C PRO A 31 15.40 13.00 37.49
N ASN A 32 15.35 13.50 38.72
CA ASN A 32 15.17 12.67 39.92
C ASN A 32 13.70 12.47 40.30
N ASN A 33 12.77 13.14 39.61
CA ASN A 33 11.35 13.10 39.95
C ASN A 33 10.59 12.07 39.09
N PHE A 34 11.03 10.81 39.16
CA PHE A 34 10.43 9.70 38.40
C PHE A 34 8.97 9.45 38.74
N GLU A 35 8.56 9.72 39.99
CA GLU A 35 7.18 9.54 40.45
C GLU A 35 6.21 10.54 39.80
N LEU A 36 6.67 11.79 39.59
CA LEU A 36 5.90 12.78 38.84
C LEU A 36 5.79 12.39 37.37
N TRP A 37 6.88 11.91 36.76
CA TRP A 37 6.86 11.48 35.37
C TRP A 37 5.95 10.27 35.15
N GLU A 38 5.98 9.29 36.05
CA GLU A 38 5.10 8.13 36.00
C GLU A 38 3.63 8.57 36.07
N LYS A 39 3.32 9.51 36.96
CA LYS A 39 1.97 10.06 37.09
C LYS A 39 1.54 10.85 35.85
N GLU A 40 2.39 11.75 35.34
CA GLU A 40 2.13 12.53 34.13
C GLU A 40 1.98 11.65 32.90
N GLN A 41 2.77 10.59 32.78
CA GLN A 41 2.65 9.61 31.71
C GLN A 41 1.35 8.80 31.84
N ALA A 42 1.02 8.32 33.03
CA ALA A 42 -0.24 7.61 33.27
C ALA A 42 -1.46 8.50 32.97
N GLU A 43 -1.41 9.78 33.37
CA GLU A 43 -2.41 10.77 33.03
C GLU A 43 -2.46 11.03 31.53
N TYR A 44 -1.32 11.18 30.85
CA TYR A 44 -1.24 11.35 29.40
C TYR A 44 -1.79 10.15 28.64
N PHE A 45 -1.53 8.91 29.09
CA PHE A 45 -2.09 7.71 28.47
C PHE A 45 -3.57 7.53 28.80
N ALA A 46 -4.02 7.96 29.97
CA ALA A 46 -5.45 7.98 30.31
C ALA A 46 -6.21 9.07 29.52
N LEU A 47 -5.56 10.18 29.20
CA LEU A 47 -6.11 11.31 28.46
C LEU A 47 -5.94 11.18 26.94
N SER A 48 -4.95 10.41 26.48
CA SER A 48 -4.78 10.00 25.09
C SER A 48 -5.95 9.12 24.74
N GLY A 49 -7.07 9.76 24.38
CA GLY A 49 -8.18 9.11 23.74
C GLY A 49 -7.68 8.27 22.58
N LYS A 50 -8.37 7.17 22.33
CA LYS A 50 -8.23 6.40 21.09
C LYS A 50 -8.12 7.37 19.93
N GLU A 51 -7.22 7.09 18.99
CA GLU A 51 -7.06 7.92 17.79
C GLU A 51 -8.44 8.26 17.21
N PRO A 52 -8.68 9.54 16.86
CA PRO A 52 -9.93 9.94 16.23
C PRO A 52 -10.28 8.99 15.10
N GLU A 53 -11.52 8.53 15.05
CA GLU A 53 -11.97 7.55 14.07
C GLU A 53 -11.67 7.97 12.63
N GLU A 54 -11.75 9.27 12.35
CA GLU A 54 -11.38 9.90 11.08
C GLU A 54 -9.92 9.65 10.69
N ILE A 55 -8.99 9.71 11.65
CA ILE A 55 -7.55 9.48 11.41
C ILE A 55 -7.31 8.00 11.12
N VAL A 56 -7.96 7.11 11.88
CA VAL A 56 -7.85 5.66 11.68
C VAL A 56 -8.39 5.25 10.30
N LEU A 57 -9.53 5.83 9.89
CA LEU A 57 -10.11 5.63 8.56
C LEU A 57 -9.20 6.17 7.45
N ALA A 58 -8.63 7.36 7.62
CA ALA A 58 -7.72 7.95 6.65
C ALA A 58 -6.44 7.12 6.47
N ILE A 59 -5.85 6.60 7.55
CA ILE A 59 -4.69 5.70 7.50
C ILE A 59 -5.07 4.42 6.74
N SER A 60 -6.19 3.79 7.12
CA SER A 60 -6.68 2.56 6.48
C SER A 60 -6.94 2.75 4.98
N TYR A 61 -7.46 3.92 4.58
CA TYR A 61 -7.66 4.26 3.18
C TYR A 61 -6.34 4.41 2.41
N VAL A 62 -5.36 5.09 2.99
CA VAL A 62 -4.03 5.23 2.38
C VAL A 62 -3.34 3.88 2.21
N GLU A 63 -3.46 2.99 3.19
CA GLU A 63 -2.94 1.62 3.09
C GLU A 63 -3.60 0.85 1.94
N LEU A 64 -4.93 0.92 1.81
CA LEU A 64 -5.65 0.29 0.69
C LEU A 64 -5.23 0.85 -0.67
N LEU A 65 -4.96 2.15 -0.78
CA LEU A 65 -4.45 2.76 -2.02
C LEU A 65 -3.03 2.30 -2.35
N GLN A 66 -2.16 2.13 -1.35
CA GLN A 66 -0.83 1.59 -1.55
C GLN A 66 -0.89 0.13 -2.03
N ASP A 67 -1.76 -0.68 -1.44
CA ASP A 67 -1.99 -2.05 -1.86
C ASP A 67 -2.53 -2.12 -3.29
N LEU A 68 -3.51 -1.26 -3.64
CA LEU A 68 -4.05 -1.19 -4.99
C LEU A 68 -2.93 -0.91 -6.01
N ARG A 69 -2.04 0.04 -5.71
CA ARG A 69 -0.91 0.38 -6.58
C ARG A 69 0.04 -0.80 -6.78
N VAL A 70 0.34 -1.55 -5.72
CA VAL A 70 1.21 -2.74 -5.82
C VAL A 70 0.56 -3.82 -6.69
N ILE A 71 -0.74 -4.06 -6.51
CA ILE A 71 -1.46 -5.07 -7.30
C ILE A 71 -1.64 -4.63 -8.74
N GLU A 72 -1.90 -3.36 -9.02
CA GLU A 72 -2.02 -2.83 -10.38
C GLU A 72 -0.71 -3.02 -11.17
N LEU A 73 0.44 -2.78 -10.53
CA LEU A 73 1.76 -3.08 -11.11
C LEU A 73 1.92 -4.58 -11.39
N SER A 74 1.49 -5.44 -10.46
CA SER A 74 1.53 -6.90 -10.63
C SER A 74 0.63 -7.37 -11.79
N TYR A 75 -0.60 -6.86 -11.87
CA TYR A 75 -1.55 -7.15 -12.94
C TYR A 75 -1.03 -6.68 -14.30
N THR A 76 -0.53 -5.45 -14.37
CA THR A 76 0.06 -4.88 -15.58
C THR A 76 1.23 -5.72 -16.07
N SER A 77 2.11 -6.15 -15.16
CA SER A 77 3.23 -7.05 -15.47
C SER A 77 2.77 -8.41 -15.98
N ALA A 78 1.80 -9.04 -15.33
CA ALA A 78 1.23 -10.33 -15.76
C ALA A 78 0.53 -10.22 -17.13
N SER A 79 -0.20 -9.12 -17.36
CA SER A 79 -0.86 -8.83 -18.63
C SER A 79 0.15 -8.62 -19.75
N MET A 80 1.19 -7.82 -19.52
CA MET A 80 2.30 -7.66 -20.47
C MET A 80 2.98 -9.00 -20.76
N HIS A 81 3.24 -9.82 -19.74
CA HIS A 81 3.85 -11.14 -19.92
C HIS A 81 3.00 -12.03 -20.83
N PHE A 82 1.68 -12.06 -20.61
CA PHE A 82 0.75 -12.79 -21.48
C PHE A 82 0.80 -12.28 -22.93
N MET A 83 0.77 -10.96 -23.15
CA MET A 83 0.83 -10.37 -24.49
C MET A 83 2.16 -10.64 -25.22
N THR A 84 3.25 -10.87 -24.49
CA THR A 84 4.56 -11.22 -25.08
C THR A 84 4.69 -12.68 -25.48
N ILE A 85 3.79 -13.56 -25.05
CA ILE A 85 3.79 -14.97 -25.48
C ILE A 85 3.16 -15.03 -26.86
N ILE A 86 4.01 -15.02 -27.89
CA ILE A 86 3.59 -15.21 -29.28
C ILE A 86 3.40 -16.72 -29.51
N PRO A 87 2.18 -17.20 -29.77
CA PRO A 87 1.95 -18.59 -30.07
C PRO A 87 2.42 -18.85 -31.50
N VAL A 88 3.49 -19.64 -31.63
CA VAL A 88 3.93 -20.27 -32.89
C VAL A 88 4.49 -19.29 -33.93
N ASN A 89 5.70 -19.58 -34.39
CA ASN A 89 6.36 -18.85 -35.46
C ASN A 89 5.68 -19.24 -36.80
N PHE A 90 4.66 -18.51 -37.25
CA PHE A 90 4.00 -18.73 -38.55
C PHE A 90 4.96 -18.58 -39.76
N ALA A 91 6.17 -18.07 -39.53
CA ALA A 91 7.13 -17.72 -40.57
C ALA A 91 7.94 -18.91 -41.14
N ARG A 92 7.91 -20.11 -40.53
CA ARG A 92 8.67 -21.24 -41.09
C ARG A 92 8.13 -22.61 -40.64
N PRO A 93 7.71 -23.50 -41.56
CA PRO A 93 7.35 -24.87 -41.23
C PRO A 93 8.63 -25.69 -41.08
N SER A 94 9.42 -25.41 -40.04
CA SER A 94 10.59 -26.21 -39.71
C SER A 94 10.31 -26.99 -38.42
N GLN A 95 10.09 -28.31 -38.60
CA GLN A 95 10.39 -29.36 -37.64
C GLN A 95 9.84 -29.14 -36.22
N HIS A 96 8.51 -29.03 -36.08
CA HIS A 96 7.90 -29.11 -34.76
C HIS A 96 7.84 -30.58 -34.34
N THR A 97 8.68 -30.97 -33.38
CA THR A 97 8.45 -32.21 -32.63
C THR A 97 7.18 -31.99 -31.79
N ASN A 98 6.30 -33.00 -31.70
CA ASN A 98 5.02 -32.92 -30.98
C ASN A 98 5.13 -32.37 -29.53
N ASN A 99 6.33 -32.40 -28.93
CA ASN A 99 6.64 -31.89 -27.61
C ASN A 99 6.63 -30.33 -27.52
N THR A 100 6.97 -29.63 -28.61
CA THR A 100 7.06 -28.15 -28.62
C THR A 100 5.71 -27.46 -28.49
N TYR A 101 4.68 -27.99 -29.14
CA TYR A 101 3.33 -27.43 -29.06
C TYR A 101 2.73 -27.53 -27.65
N ALA A 102 2.88 -28.70 -27.01
CA ALA A 102 2.38 -28.91 -25.65
C ALA A 102 3.06 -27.99 -24.62
N GLN A 103 4.36 -27.71 -24.81
CA GLN A 103 5.12 -26.78 -23.96
C GLN A 103 4.65 -25.33 -24.14
N GLU A 104 4.47 -24.85 -25.38
CA GLU A 104 3.98 -23.49 -25.66
C GLU A 104 2.53 -23.29 -25.20
N LEU A 105 1.67 -24.30 -25.36
CA LEU A 105 0.31 -24.29 -24.83
C LEU A 105 0.31 -24.20 -23.30
N SER A 106 1.15 -25.01 -22.62
CA SER A 106 1.29 -24.96 -21.16
C SER A 106 1.78 -23.58 -20.69
N ARG A 107 2.75 -23.00 -21.41
CA ARG A 107 3.28 -21.66 -21.12
C ARG A 107 2.21 -20.58 -21.24
N THR A 108 1.43 -20.63 -22.31
CA THR A 108 0.31 -19.70 -22.55
C THR A 108 -0.75 -19.83 -21.46
N HIS A 109 -1.15 -21.06 -21.12
CA HIS A 109 -2.17 -21.31 -20.10
C HIS A 109 -1.72 -20.85 -18.70
N LYS A 110 -0.43 -21.03 -18.35
CA LYS A 110 0.14 -20.55 -17.09
C LYS A 110 0.11 -19.03 -17.02
N ALA A 111 0.51 -18.34 -18.08
CA ALA A 111 0.49 -16.89 -18.13
C ALA A 111 -0.93 -16.32 -18.07
N GLU A 112 -1.89 -16.94 -18.75
CA GLU A 112 -3.29 -16.55 -18.68
C GLU A 112 -3.86 -16.77 -17.28
N THR A 113 -3.57 -17.91 -16.66
CA THR A 113 -4.00 -18.20 -15.29
C THR A 113 -3.43 -17.16 -14.31
N ALA A 114 -2.14 -16.81 -14.45
CA ALA A 114 -1.51 -15.78 -13.65
C ALA A 114 -2.16 -14.39 -13.85
N ARG A 115 -2.51 -14.05 -15.10
CA ARG A 115 -3.22 -12.81 -15.44
C ARG A 115 -4.61 -12.76 -14.79
N CYS A 116 -5.38 -13.85 -14.87
CA CYS A 116 -6.72 -13.94 -14.27
C CYS A 116 -6.66 -13.81 -12.74
N ILE A 117 -5.72 -14.48 -12.08
CA ILE A 117 -5.54 -14.37 -10.62
C ILE A 117 -5.16 -12.93 -10.23
N ALA A 118 -4.27 -12.29 -10.99
CA ALA A 118 -3.87 -10.91 -10.74
C ALA A 118 -5.05 -9.93 -10.93
N LEU A 119 -5.90 -10.16 -11.94
CA LEU A 119 -7.11 -9.38 -12.18
C LEU A 119 -8.11 -9.52 -11.04
N GLU A 120 -8.38 -10.75 -10.60
CA GLU A 120 -9.32 -11.01 -9.50
C GLU A 120 -8.88 -10.28 -8.23
N ARG A 121 -7.58 -10.34 -7.90
CA ARG A 121 -7.02 -9.61 -6.74
C ARG A 121 -7.12 -8.10 -6.91
N HIS A 122 -6.89 -7.59 -8.12
CA HIS A 122 -7.03 -6.17 -8.42
C HIS A 122 -8.48 -5.70 -8.19
N GLU A 123 -9.46 -6.44 -8.71
CA GLU A 123 -10.88 -6.15 -8.50
C GLU A 123 -11.27 -6.21 -7.02
N GLN A 124 -10.80 -7.21 -6.27
CA GLN A 124 -11.08 -7.32 -4.84
C GLN A 124 -10.59 -6.10 -4.04
N ILE A 125 -9.37 -5.61 -4.31
CA ILE A 125 -8.87 -4.41 -3.62
C ILE A 125 -9.60 -3.16 -4.09
N LEU A 126 -9.90 -3.05 -5.39
CA LEU A 126 -10.68 -1.95 -5.92
C LEU A 126 -12.04 -1.83 -5.22
N TYR A 127 -12.74 -2.95 -5.00
CA TYR A 127 -14.00 -2.96 -4.25
C TYR A 127 -13.84 -2.46 -2.82
N LYS A 128 -12.75 -2.85 -2.13
CA LYS A 128 -12.47 -2.37 -0.75
C LYS A 128 -12.17 -0.88 -0.72
N VAL A 129 -11.43 -0.37 -1.70
CA VAL A 129 -11.15 1.07 -1.84
C VAL A 129 -12.45 1.83 -2.04
N ILE A 130 -13.31 1.39 -2.97
CA ILE A 130 -14.63 2.01 -3.23
C ILE A 130 -15.50 1.97 -1.96
N GLU A 131 -15.54 0.85 -1.25
CA GLU A 131 -16.27 0.75 0.01
C GLU A 131 -15.77 1.77 1.04
N MET A 132 -14.45 1.95 1.13
CA MET A 132 -13.84 2.93 2.03
C MET A 132 -14.11 4.38 1.60
N GLU A 133 -14.05 4.68 0.30
CA GLU A 133 -14.38 5.99 -0.26
C GLU A 133 -15.83 6.39 0.06
N VAL A 134 -16.76 5.44 -0.04
CA VAL A 134 -18.17 5.64 0.33
C VAL A 134 -18.29 5.90 1.84
N LYS A 135 -17.58 5.14 2.68
CA LYS A 135 -17.55 5.36 4.14
C LYS A 135 -16.97 6.72 4.53
N MET A 136 -16.03 7.23 3.76
CA MET A 136 -15.40 8.55 3.97
C MET A 136 -16.12 9.69 3.23
N GLU A 137 -17.26 9.42 2.57
CA GLU A 137 -18.02 10.38 1.77
C GLU A 137 -17.20 11.11 0.69
N ILE A 138 -16.15 10.45 0.18
CA ILE A 138 -15.33 10.96 -0.91
C ILE A 138 -16.15 10.80 -2.20
N ASN A 139 -16.59 11.92 -2.78
CA ASN A 139 -17.43 11.95 -3.98
C ASN A 139 -16.73 11.25 -5.17
N SER A 140 -17.16 10.03 -5.47
CA SER A 140 -16.54 9.08 -6.42
C SER A 140 -16.76 9.39 -7.91
N ALA A 141 -17.21 10.59 -8.26
CA ALA A 141 -17.54 10.97 -9.62
C ALA A 141 -16.32 11.04 -10.58
N VAL A 142 -15.09 11.01 -10.06
CA VAL A 142 -13.87 11.19 -10.86
C VAL A 142 -13.14 9.87 -11.17
N ILE A 143 -13.37 8.80 -10.41
CA ILE A 143 -12.57 7.56 -10.51
C ILE A 143 -13.38 6.37 -11.07
N ALA A 144 -14.71 6.39 -10.96
CA ALA A 144 -15.58 5.25 -11.29
C ALA A 144 -16.19 5.26 -12.71
N MET A 145 -15.55 5.86 -13.72
CA MET A 145 -16.07 5.82 -15.10
C MET A 145 -15.24 4.85 -15.97
N PRO A 146 -15.78 3.67 -16.36
CA PRO A 146 -15.16 2.86 -17.39
C PRO A 146 -15.05 3.68 -18.69
N SER A 147 -13.92 3.55 -19.39
CA SER A 147 -13.46 4.44 -20.49
C SER A 147 -14.41 4.61 -21.68
N THR A 148 -15.56 3.93 -21.68
CA THR A 148 -16.56 3.93 -22.75
C THR A 148 -17.62 5.04 -22.60
N ILE A 149 -17.80 5.64 -21.42
CA ILE A 149 -18.84 6.68 -21.20
C ILE A 149 -18.29 8.12 -21.38
N TYR A 150 -16.97 8.30 -21.32
CA TYR A 150 -16.33 9.62 -21.42
C TYR A 150 -16.57 10.31 -22.77
N SER A 151 -16.68 9.55 -23.87
CA SER A 151 -17.01 10.08 -25.20
C SER A 151 -18.48 10.50 -25.33
N ALA A 152 -19.40 9.79 -24.65
CA ALA A 152 -20.82 10.14 -24.63
C ALA A 152 -21.10 11.39 -23.79
N TRP A 153 -20.37 11.56 -22.68
CA TRP A 153 -20.52 12.74 -21.82
C TRP A 153 -19.90 13.99 -22.44
N LEU A 154 -18.71 13.88 -23.08
CA LEU A 154 -18.11 14.99 -23.84
C LEU A 154 -18.93 15.43 -25.06
N SER A 155 -19.66 14.50 -25.69
CA SER A 155 -20.57 14.82 -26.80
C SER A 155 -21.86 15.53 -26.36
N ASN A 156 -22.35 15.31 -25.13
CA ASN A 156 -23.52 16.00 -24.59
C ASN A 156 -23.17 17.32 -23.88
N ALA A 157 -21.98 17.43 -23.29
CA ALA A 157 -21.51 18.65 -22.64
C ALA A 157 -21.14 19.75 -23.66
N SER A 158 -20.72 19.39 -24.88
CA SER A 158 -20.43 20.39 -25.94
C SER A 158 -21.67 21.03 -26.57
N LEU A 159 -22.85 20.42 -26.40
CA LEU A 159 -24.13 20.93 -26.91
C LEU A 159 -24.86 21.85 -25.92
N SER A 160 -24.38 21.99 -24.67
CA SER A 160 -24.97 22.89 -23.67
C SER A 160 -24.15 24.17 -23.42
N PHE A 161 -23.08 24.39 -24.19
CA PHE A 161 -22.21 25.57 -24.07
C PHE A 161 -21.85 26.23 -25.42
N ASN A 162 -22.81 26.28 -26.35
CA ASN A 162 -22.73 27.20 -27.48
C ASN A 162 -24.12 27.75 -27.82
N ILE A 163 -24.37 28.97 -27.31
CA ILE A 163 -25.40 29.96 -27.68
C ILE A 163 -26.87 29.57 -27.43
#